data_AF-A0A0D0GBS6-F1
#
_entry.id   AF-A0A0D0GBS6-F1
#
_cell.length_a   1.000
_cell.length_b   1.000
_cell.length_c   1.000
_cell.angle_alpha   90.00
_cell.angle_beta   90.00
_cell.angle_gamma   90.00
#
_symmetry.space_group_name_H-M   'P 1'
#
loop_
_entity.id
_entity.type
_entity.pdbx_description
1 polymer ?
#
loop_
_entity_poly.entity_id
_entity_poly.type
_entity_poly.pdbx_seq_one_letter_code
_entity_poly.pdbx_strand_id
1 'polypeptide(L)'
;QIRVTNSGPSTALNAAIDDIVQADITNVQWSVTQTGNAGITGASSGTSNTIATKANLTAAPGDAIIITVNGIVAPSFSGTITNTAKVTAVEDPANPKTSTPVVTTVSRKPVIKIVKTGPATLTAGADINYLITVNNQGTGDALNLAIADVVPAAITNVSWTATTTGTATLTTPATGTGNISLTANLPAGNGNTITISVTGKVPSNNNVSPLVNTATATPAEPGVIPVTSTVSTAVSRIPVIEITKSGPANAAAGTNVDYIITAVNTSISDAVGTLITDNVDKQGQRGARGLMPENTIGGMLRALDLGVTTLGMNVVISKDKQVVLSHEP
;
A
#
# COMPACT_ATOMS: atom_id res chain seq x y z
N GLN A 1 -41.24 -15.41 5.36
CA GLN A 1 -42.19 -16.54 5.44
C GLN A 1 -43.60 -15.97 5.45
N ILE A 2 -44.51 -16.56 4.68
CA ILE A 2 -45.94 -16.24 4.70
C ILE A 2 -46.63 -17.40 5.43
N ARG A 3 -47.50 -17.09 6.39
CA ARG A 3 -48.32 -18.09 7.08
C ARG A 3 -49.78 -17.73 6.88
N VAL A 4 -50.53 -18.62 6.24
CA VAL A 4 -51.96 -18.44 5.96
C VAL A 4 -52.75 -19.43 6.79
N THR A 5 -53.71 -18.94 7.56
CA THR A 5 -54.62 -19.73 8.39
C THR A 5 -56.05 -19.30 8.12
N ASN A 6 -57.01 -20.18 8.37
CA ASN A 6 -58.42 -19.84 8.28
C ASN A 6 -59.02 -19.78 9.70
N SER A 7 -59.47 -18.59 10.08
CA SER A 7 -60.14 -18.35 11.38
C SER A 7 -61.66 -18.25 11.25
N GLY A 8 -62.20 -18.47 10.05
CA GLY A 8 -63.64 -18.54 9.80
C GLY A 8 -64.23 -19.88 10.22
N PRO A 9 -65.58 -20.00 10.24
CA PRO A 9 -66.26 -21.21 10.69
C PRO A 9 -66.25 -22.35 9.67
N SER A 10 -65.98 -22.07 8.38
CA SER A 10 -66.03 -23.03 7.28
C SER A 10 -64.70 -23.14 6.54
N THR A 11 -64.45 -24.27 5.89
CA THR A 11 -63.28 -24.48 5.03
C THR A 11 -63.29 -23.51 3.84
N ALA A 12 -62.15 -22.88 3.55
CA ALA A 12 -61.91 -22.16 2.31
C ALA A 12 -61.27 -23.11 1.30
N LEU A 13 -61.92 -23.36 0.16
CA LEU A 13 -61.44 -24.26 -0.87
C LEU A 13 -60.71 -23.49 -1.97
N ASN A 14 -59.57 -24.03 -2.39
CA ASN A 14 -58.74 -23.47 -3.47
C ASN A 14 -58.45 -21.97 -3.32
N ALA A 15 -58.31 -21.48 -2.09
CA ALA A 15 -57.98 -20.10 -1.82
C ALA A 15 -56.67 -19.73 -2.53
N ALA A 16 -56.69 -18.66 -3.33
CA ALA A 16 -55.53 -18.16 -4.03
C ALA A 16 -54.64 -17.39 -3.06
N ILE A 17 -53.36 -17.75 -2.99
CA ILE A 17 -52.36 -17.08 -2.16
C ILE A 17 -51.32 -16.49 -3.12
N ASP A 18 -51.24 -15.16 -3.13
CA ASP A 18 -50.42 -14.38 -4.04
C ASP A 18 -49.44 -13.49 -3.25
N ASP A 19 -48.21 -13.39 -3.71
CA ASP A 19 -47.19 -12.44 -3.21
C ASP A 19 -46.30 -12.01 -4.40
N ILE A 20 -45.82 -10.77 -4.37
CA ILE A 20 -44.88 -10.24 -5.35
C ILE A 20 -43.64 -9.80 -4.60
N VAL A 21 -42.60 -10.63 -4.69
CA VAL A 21 -41.27 -10.30 -4.18
C VAL A 21 -40.68 -9.18 -5.02
N GLN A 22 -40.18 -8.12 -4.37
CA GLN A 22 -39.61 -6.96 -5.06
C GLN A 22 -38.46 -7.37 -6.00
N ALA A 23 -38.32 -6.65 -7.12
CA ALA A 23 -37.34 -6.95 -8.17
C ALA A 23 -35.87 -6.85 -7.70
N ASP A 24 -35.61 -6.14 -6.60
CA ASP A 24 -34.27 -6.00 -5.99
C ASP A 24 -33.80 -7.29 -5.28
N ILE A 25 -34.70 -8.27 -5.12
CA ILE A 25 -34.37 -9.62 -4.68
C ILE A 25 -34.28 -10.52 -5.91
N THR A 26 -33.09 -11.07 -6.12
CA THR A 26 -32.73 -11.99 -7.21
C THR A 26 -32.64 -13.43 -6.70
N ASN A 27 -32.54 -14.39 -7.62
CA ASN A 27 -32.46 -15.83 -7.29
C ASN A 27 -33.57 -16.26 -6.33
N VAL A 28 -34.78 -15.72 -6.52
CA VAL A 28 -35.91 -16.04 -5.67
C VAL A 28 -36.25 -17.52 -5.82
N GLN A 29 -36.45 -18.18 -4.69
CA GLN A 29 -36.90 -19.56 -4.58
C GLN A 29 -37.93 -19.61 -3.47
N TRP A 30 -39.09 -20.19 -3.73
CA TRP A 30 -40.10 -20.36 -2.72
C TRP A 30 -40.63 -21.79 -2.69
N SER A 31 -41.03 -22.22 -1.50
CA SER A 31 -41.60 -23.54 -1.25
C SER A 31 -42.79 -23.43 -0.32
N VAL A 32 -43.75 -24.33 -0.51
CA VAL A 32 -45.00 -24.39 0.25
C VAL A 32 -45.00 -25.67 1.08
N THR A 33 -45.29 -25.51 2.36
CA THR A 33 -45.51 -26.60 3.30
C THR A 33 -46.86 -26.39 3.97
N GLN A 34 -47.42 -27.46 4.51
CA GLN A 34 -48.71 -27.42 5.20
C GLN A 34 -48.58 -28.00 6.61
N THR A 35 -49.43 -27.54 7.52
CA THR A 35 -49.62 -28.13 8.84
C THR A 35 -51.08 -28.56 9.01
N GLY A 36 -51.33 -29.60 9.81
CA GLY A 36 -52.65 -30.12 10.06
C GLY A 36 -53.33 -30.68 8.80
N ASN A 37 -54.62 -30.38 8.63
CA ASN A 37 -55.44 -30.85 7.51
C ASN A 37 -55.55 -29.84 6.36
N ALA A 38 -54.75 -28.77 6.37
CA ALA A 38 -54.62 -27.89 5.21
C ALA A 38 -54.10 -28.70 4.01
N GLY A 39 -54.53 -28.35 2.80
CA GLY A 39 -54.18 -29.09 1.59
C GLY A 39 -53.66 -28.16 0.51
N ILE A 40 -52.42 -28.35 0.05
CA ILE A 40 -51.88 -27.63 -1.10
C ILE A 40 -52.57 -28.15 -2.38
N THR A 41 -53.20 -27.25 -3.14
CA THR A 41 -53.90 -27.59 -4.40
C THR A 41 -53.29 -26.91 -5.63
N GLY A 42 -52.43 -25.91 -5.44
CA GLY A 42 -51.64 -25.25 -6.48
C GLY A 42 -50.17 -25.66 -6.48
N ALA A 43 -49.31 -24.79 -7.02
CA ALA A 43 -47.87 -25.02 -7.07
C ALA A 43 -47.26 -25.10 -5.66
N SER A 44 -46.45 -26.14 -5.40
CA SER A 44 -45.78 -26.36 -4.10
C SER A 44 -44.39 -25.71 -4.02
N SER A 45 -43.88 -25.17 -5.13
CA SER A 45 -42.63 -24.41 -5.18
C SER A 45 -42.56 -23.57 -6.46
N GLY A 46 -41.62 -22.63 -6.52
CA GLY A 46 -41.33 -21.85 -7.71
C GLY A 46 -40.08 -20.98 -7.57
N THR A 47 -39.65 -20.40 -8.69
CA THR A 47 -38.41 -19.61 -8.80
C THR A 47 -38.65 -18.18 -9.27
N SER A 48 -39.91 -17.80 -9.46
CA SER A 48 -40.32 -16.46 -9.90
C SER A 48 -40.52 -15.54 -8.70
N ASN A 49 -40.33 -14.24 -8.92
CA ASN A 49 -40.68 -13.19 -7.96
C ASN A 49 -42.20 -13.09 -7.76
N THR A 50 -43.00 -13.55 -8.72
CA THR A 50 -44.45 -13.71 -8.54
C THR A 50 -44.74 -15.07 -7.91
N ILE A 51 -45.15 -15.06 -6.65
CA ILE A 51 -45.62 -16.23 -5.93
C ILE A 51 -47.12 -16.34 -6.17
N ALA A 52 -47.56 -17.47 -6.70
CA ALA A 52 -48.96 -17.79 -6.85
C ALA A 52 -49.16 -19.27 -6.55
N THR A 53 -49.97 -19.56 -5.53
CA THR A 53 -50.37 -20.93 -5.19
C THR A 53 -51.83 -20.97 -4.75
N LYS A 54 -52.37 -22.17 -4.59
CA LYS A 54 -53.73 -22.40 -4.11
C LYS A 54 -53.71 -23.45 -3.02
N ALA A 55 -54.62 -23.33 -2.07
CA ALA A 55 -54.77 -24.31 -1.02
C ALA A 55 -56.19 -24.38 -0.46
N ASN A 56 -56.53 -25.54 0.09
CA ASN A 56 -57.66 -25.74 0.97
C ASN A 56 -57.22 -25.44 2.41
N LEU A 57 -57.97 -24.60 3.12
CA LEU A 57 -57.71 -24.22 4.50
C LEU A 57 -58.93 -24.55 5.36
N THR A 58 -58.85 -25.58 6.19
CA THR A 58 -59.93 -25.91 7.11
C THR A 58 -59.96 -24.92 8.28
N ALA A 59 -61.10 -24.85 8.97
CA ALA A 59 -61.28 -24.02 10.17
C ALA A 59 -60.61 -24.62 11.44
N ALA A 60 -59.88 -25.74 11.33
CA ALA A 60 -59.30 -26.41 12.48
C ALA A 60 -58.09 -25.66 13.06
N PRO A 61 -57.97 -25.53 14.39
CA PRO A 61 -56.78 -24.97 15.01
C PRO A 61 -55.52 -25.74 14.61
N GLY A 62 -54.48 -25.03 14.18
CA GLY A 62 -53.21 -25.62 13.76
C GLY A 62 -53.08 -25.88 12.26
N ASP A 63 -54.17 -25.79 11.50
CA ASP A 63 -54.12 -25.86 10.04
C ASP A 63 -53.53 -24.58 9.46
N ALA A 64 -52.48 -24.72 8.65
CA ALA A 64 -51.85 -23.59 7.99
C ALA A 64 -51.17 -23.98 6.69
N ILE A 65 -51.08 -23.01 5.80
CA ILE A 65 -50.17 -23.04 4.65
C ILE A 65 -49.01 -22.10 4.96
N ILE A 66 -47.79 -22.63 4.82
CA ILE A 66 -46.54 -21.95 5.12
C ILE A 66 -45.73 -21.84 3.83
N ILE A 67 -45.52 -20.61 3.37
CA ILE A 67 -44.68 -20.32 2.21
C ILE A 67 -43.35 -19.76 2.70
N THR A 68 -42.26 -20.45 2.40
CA THR A 68 -40.91 -19.98 2.67
C THR A 68 -40.35 -19.37 1.39
N VAL A 69 -39.85 -18.15 1.48
CA VAL A 69 -39.29 -17.39 0.36
C VAL A 69 -37.83 -17.10 0.67
N ASN A 70 -36.93 -17.51 -0.22
CA ASN A 70 -35.51 -17.25 -0.18
C ASN A 70 -35.12 -16.44 -1.40
N GLY A 71 -34.11 -15.60 -1.28
CA GLY A 71 -33.57 -14.81 -2.36
C GLY A 71 -32.36 -14.01 -1.90
N ILE A 72 -31.71 -13.34 -2.85
CA ILE A 72 -30.49 -12.56 -2.63
C ILE A 72 -30.77 -11.11 -3.02
N VAL A 73 -30.63 -10.20 -2.06
CA VAL A 73 -30.66 -8.76 -2.34
C VAL A 73 -29.41 -8.38 -3.12
N ALA A 74 -29.57 -7.60 -4.18
CA ALA A 74 -28.45 -7.18 -5.02
C ALA A 74 -27.36 -6.43 -4.20
N PRO A 75 -26.06 -6.70 -4.44
CA PRO A 75 -24.94 -6.02 -3.74
C PRO A 75 -24.96 -4.49 -3.79
N SER A 76 -25.57 -3.92 -4.83
CA SER A 76 -25.70 -2.49 -5.07
C SER A 76 -26.85 -1.83 -4.31
N PHE A 77 -27.81 -2.62 -3.81
CA PHE A 77 -29.04 -2.11 -3.21
C PHE A 77 -28.81 -1.53 -1.82
N SER A 78 -29.45 -0.38 -1.57
CA SER A 78 -29.53 0.26 -0.26
C SER A 78 -30.88 0.96 -0.17
N GLY A 79 -31.63 0.73 0.90
CA GLY A 79 -32.98 1.24 1.05
C GLY A 79 -33.87 0.35 1.90
N THR A 80 -35.17 0.39 1.65
CA THR A 80 -36.16 -0.42 2.36
C THR A 80 -36.87 -1.36 1.41
N ILE A 81 -36.95 -2.64 1.77
CA ILE A 81 -37.79 -3.64 1.11
C ILE A 81 -39.07 -3.78 1.92
N THR A 82 -40.22 -3.68 1.24
CA THR A 82 -41.54 -3.85 1.86
C THR A 82 -42.29 -4.96 1.15
N ASN A 83 -42.72 -5.97 1.89
CA ASN A 83 -43.41 -7.14 1.35
C ASN A 83 -44.77 -7.37 2.03
N THR A 84 -45.78 -7.74 1.24
CA THR A 84 -47.11 -8.11 1.69
C THR A 84 -47.60 -9.33 0.91
N ALA A 85 -48.36 -10.21 1.56
CA ALA A 85 -49.02 -11.33 0.89
C ALA A 85 -50.54 -11.13 0.89
N LYS A 86 -51.19 -11.64 -0.14
CA LYS A 86 -52.65 -11.58 -0.32
C LYS A 86 -53.23 -12.99 -0.40
N VAL A 87 -54.35 -13.22 0.27
CA VAL A 87 -55.16 -14.42 0.11
C VAL A 87 -56.57 -14.05 -0.33
N THR A 88 -57.10 -14.77 -1.32
CA THR A 88 -58.45 -14.60 -1.85
C THR A 88 -59.17 -15.95 -1.79
N ALA A 89 -60.20 -16.06 -0.97
CA ALA A 89 -61.05 -17.26 -0.93
C ALA A 89 -61.95 -17.31 -2.17
N VAL A 90 -62.20 -18.49 -2.73
CA VAL A 90 -63.08 -18.65 -3.90
C VAL A 90 -64.53 -18.35 -3.52
N GLU A 91 -64.89 -18.65 -2.27
CA GLU A 91 -66.21 -18.44 -1.69
C GLU A 91 -66.49 -16.96 -1.41
N ASP A 92 -65.45 -16.13 -1.29
CA ASP A 92 -65.56 -14.69 -1.05
C ASP A 92 -64.55 -13.89 -1.89
N PRO A 93 -64.72 -13.88 -3.22
CA PRO A 93 -63.75 -13.26 -4.13
C PRO A 93 -63.72 -11.73 -4.01
N ALA A 94 -64.75 -11.12 -3.43
CA ALA A 94 -64.86 -9.68 -3.26
C ALA A 94 -64.05 -9.14 -2.06
N ASN A 95 -63.67 -9.99 -1.10
CA ASN A 95 -63.01 -9.57 0.14
C ASN A 95 -61.67 -10.27 0.39
N PRO A 96 -60.68 -10.06 -0.49
CA PRO A 96 -59.34 -10.60 -0.26
C PRO A 96 -58.73 -10.02 1.02
N LYS A 97 -57.91 -10.82 1.71
CA LYS A 97 -57.16 -10.39 2.89
C LYS A 97 -55.69 -10.18 2.54
N THR A 98 -55.13 -9.06 2.97
CA THR A 98 -53.72 -8.73 2.81
C THR A 98 -53.04 -8.74 4.17
N SER A 99 -51.84 -9.30 4.25
CA SER A 99 -51.04 -9.28 5.48
C SER A 99 -50.63 -7.84 5.83
N THR A 100 -50.26 -7.63 7.09
CA THR A 100 -49.50 -6.43 7.46
C THR A 100 -48.17 -6.39 6.69
N PRO A 101 -47.69 -5.21 6.28
CA PRO A 101 -46.41 -5.10 5.59
C PRO A 101 -45.25 -5.43 6.52
N VAL A 102 -44.29 -6.20 6.02
CA VAL A 102 -42.98 -6.37 6.67
C VAL A 102 -42.00 -5.47 5.95
N VAL A 103 -41.32 -4.60 6.71
CA VAL A 103 -40.33 -3.65 6.19
C VAL A 103 -38.94 -4.06 6.67
N THR A 104 -38.01 -4.22 5.73
CA THR A 104 -36.61 -4.58 5.98
C THR A 104 -35.73 -3.45 5.47
N THR A 105 -34.91 -2.87 6.33
CA THR A 105 -33.87 -1.90 5.93
C THR A 105 -32.61 -2.66 5.48
N VAL A 106 -32.08 -2.25 4.34
CA VAL A 106 -30.85 -2.82 3.75
C VAL A 106 -29.85 -1.70 3.57
N SER A 107 -28.63 -1.94 4.03
CA SER A 107 -27.47 -1.07 3.86
C SER A 107 -26.35 -1.86 3.20
N ARG A 108 -25.64 -1.27 2.24
CA ARG A 108 -24.39 -1.86 1.74
C ARG A 108 -23.34 -1.86 2.85
N LYS A 109 -22.64 -3.00 2.99
CA LYS A 109 -21.54 -3.18 3.94
C LYS A 109 -20.34 -3.78 3.22
N PRO A 110 -19.62 -2.99 2.40
CA PRO A 110 -18.38 -3.44 1.79
C PRO A 110 -17.33 -3.80 2.84
N VAL A 111 -16.45 -4.74 2.51
CA VAL A 111 -15.28 -5.08 3.34
C VAL A 111 -14.05 -4.80 2.49
N ILE A 112 -13.49 -3.61 2.67
CA ILE A 112 -12.35 -3.17 1.86
C ILE A 112 -11.06 -3.72 2.44
N LYS A 113 -10.22 -4.25 1.56
CA LYS A 113 -8.83 -4.56 1.86
C LYS A 113 -7.95 -3.71 0.94
N ILE A 114 -6.99 -3.04 1.56
CA ILE A 114 -5.95 -2.26 0.89
C ILE A 114 -4.59 -2.86 1.23
N VAL A 115 -3.73 -3.02 0.23
CA VAL A 115 -2.36 -3.49 0.39
C VAL A 115 -1.46 -2.53 -0.34
N LYS A 116 -0.44 -2.03 0.35
CA LYS A 116 0.62 -1.20 -0.20
C LYS A 116 1.94 -1.94 -0.12
N THR A 117 2.68 -1.97 -1.22
CA THR A 117 4.03 -2.53 -1.29
C THR A 117 5.00 -1.49 -1.84
N GLY A 118 6.27 -1.68 -1.52
CA GLY A 118 7.40 -0.84 -1.91
C GLY A 118 8.71 -1.52 -1.51
N PRO A 119 9.87 -0.96 -1.88
CA PRO A 119 11.16 -1.53 -1.51
C PRO A 119 11.38 -1.48 0.02
N ALA A 120 11.96 -2.52 0.61
CA ALA A 120 12.32 -2.54 2.03
C ALA A 120 13.52 -1.63 2.33
N THR A 121 14.45 -1.52 1.38
CA THR A 121 15.66 -0.71 1.46
C THR A 121 15.89 0.06 0.17
N LEU A 122 16.50 1.25 0.25
CA LEU A 122 16.82 2.06 -0.92
C LEU A 122 18.12 2.85 -0.70
N THR A 123 18.91 3.04 -1.76
CA THR A 123 20.05 3.96 -1.75
C THR A 123 19.58 5.37 -2.09
N ALA A 124 20.01 6.38 -1.34
CA ALA A 124 19.70 7.78 -1.65
C ALA A 124 20.16 8.12 -3.07
N GLY A 125 19.30 8.81 -3.84
CA GLY A 125 19.50 9.07 -5.25
C GLY A 125 18.83 8.07 -6.20
N ALA A 126 18.27 6.96 -5.69
CA ALA A 126 17.52 6.01 -6.49
C ALA A 126 16.04 6.42 -6.68
N ASP A 127 15.39 5.83 -7.68
CA ASP A 127 13.95 5.93 -7.87
C ASP A 127 13.22 5.02 -6.88
N ILE A 128 12.01 5.42 -6.47
CA ILE A 128 11.17 4.64 -5.56
C ILE A 128 9.81 4.38 -6.21
N ASN A 129 9.36 3.14 -6.11
CA ASN A 129 8.08 2.69 -6.64
C ASN A 129 7.22 2.09 -5.53
N TYR A 130 5.95 2.48 -5.47
CA TYR A 130 4.95 1.84 -4.65
C TYR A 130 3.85 1.25 -5.53
N LEU A 131 3.28 0.14 -5.08
CA LEU A 131 2.08 -0.46 -5.65
C LEU A 131 1.01 -0.52 -4.57
N ILE A 132 -0.17 0.02 -4.85
CA ILE A 132 -1.34 -0.04 -3.97
C ILE A 132 -2.40 -0.87 -4.67
N THR A 133 -2.91 -1.89 -4.01
CA THR A 133 -4.02 -2.72 -4.50
C THR A 133 -5.18 -2.63 -3.53
N VAL A 134 -6.37 -2.34 -4.04
CA VAL A 134 -7.62 -2.25 -3.26
C VAL A 134 -8.63 -3.23 -3.82
N ASN A 135 -9.22 -4.06 -2.97
CA ASN A 135 -10.29 -4.99 -3.35
C ASN A 135 -11.41 -5.02 -2.31
N ASN A 136 -12.61 -5.41 -2.73
CA ASN A 136 -13.78 -5.55 -1.86
C ASN A 136 -14.07 -7.04 -1.61
N GLN A 137 -13.81 -7.48 -0.37
CA GLN A 137 -14.02 -8.85 0.10
C GLN A 137 -15.42 -9.04 0.72
N GLY A 138 -16.23 -7.98 0.76
CA GLY A 138 -17.59 -8.01 1.29
C GLY A 138 -18.62 -8.43 0.25
N THR A 139 -19.88 -8.49 0.68
CA THR A 139 -21.03 -8.82 -0.19
C THR A 139 -21.77 -7.59 -0.71
N GLY A 140 -21.52 -6.40 -0.13
CA GLY A 140 -22.08 -5.14 -0.59
C GLY A 140 -21.08 -4.32 -1.39
N ASP A 141 -21.55 -3.58 -2.37
CA ASP A 141 -20.71 -2.69 -3.19
C ASP A 141 -20.22 -1.49 -2.37
N ALA A 142 -19.00 -1.03 -2.65
CA ALA A 142 -18.51 0.26 -2.19
C ALA A 142 -18.67 1.29 -3.30
N LEU A 143 -19.50 2.30 -3.09
CA LEU A 143 -19.65 3.42 -4.03
C LEU A 143 -18.90 4.64 -3.52
N ASN A 144 -18.29 5.39 -4.44
CA ASN A 144 -17.50 6.58 -4.12
C ASN A 144 -16.42 6.32 -3.04
N LEU A 145 -15.80 5.14 -3.08
CA LEU A 145 -14.68 4.77 -2.23
C LEU A 145 -13.53 5.76 -2.44
N ALA A 146 -13.20 6.54 -1.41
CA ALA A 146 -12.09 7.48 -1.47
C ALA A 146 -10.77 6.77 -1.14
N ILE A 147 -9.78 6.90 -2.02
CA ILE A 147 -8.43 6.36 -1.84
C ILE A 147 -7.45 7.51 -1.80
N ALA A 148 -6.68 7.59 -0.71
CA ALA A 148 -5.71 8.66 -0.47
C ALA A 148 -4.36 8.09 -0.01
N ASP A 149 -3.28 8.73 -0.43
CA ASP A 149 -1.92 8.40 0.01
C ASP A 149 -1.09 9.71 0.00
N VAL A 150 -0.64 10.10 1.20
CA VAL A 150 0.23 11.26 1.38
C VAL A 150 1.66 10.77 1.28
N VAL A 151 2.26 10.97 0.11
CA VAL A 151 3.61 10.50 -0.17
C VAL A 151 4.59 11.28 0.72
N PRO A 152 5.58 10.62 1.36
CA PRO A 152 6.58 11.30 2.16
C PRO A 152 7.23 12.46 1.42
N ALA A 153 7.31 13.63 2.05
CA ALA A 153 7.83 14.86 1.44
C ALA A 153 9.30 14.75 0.95
N ALA A 154 10.05 13.77 1.46
CA ALA A 154 11.39 13.45 0.99
C ALA A 154 11.43 12.82 -0.41
N ILE A 155 10.28 12.40 -0.96
CA ILE A 155 10.18 11.85 -2.31
C ILE A 155 9.73 12.96 -3.26
N THR A 156 10.49 13.21 -4.32
CA THR A 156 10.23 14.23 -5.33
C THR A 156 9.77 13.61 -6.65
N ASN A 157 9.34 14.43 -7.60
CA ASN A 157 8.89 13.99 -8.94
C ASN A 157 7.85 12.86 -8.89
N VAL A 158 6.93 12.94 -7.91
CA VAL A 158 5.92 11.90 -7.69
C VAL A 158 4.91 11.92 -8.83
N SER A 159 4.71 10.76 -9.44
CA SER A 159 3.66 10.53 -10.44
C SER A 159 2.93 9.22 -10.13
N TRP A 160 1.66 9.13 -10.47
CA TRP A 160 0.89 7.92 -10.24
C TRP A 160 -0.14 7.66 -11.33
N THR A 161 -0.46 6.38 -11.51
CA THR A 161 -1.49 5.89 -12.43
C THR A 161 -2.35 4.85 -11.71
N ALA A 162 -3.65 4.88 -11.96
CA ALA A 162 -4.65 3.98 -11.40
C ALA A 162 -5.34 3.21 -12.53
N THR A 163 -5.50 1.91 -12.35
CA THR A 163 -6.21 1.01 -13.26
C THR A 163 -7.19 0.16 -12.48
N THR A 164 -8.18 -0.39 -13.18
CA THR A 164 -9.18 -1.28 -12.60
C THR A 164 -9.20 -2.62 -13.31
N THR A 165 -9.64 -3.65 -12.61
CA THR A 165 -9.95 -4.98 -13.15
C THR A 165 -11.36 -5.36 -12.75
N GLY A 166 -12.03 -6.17 -13.58
CA GLY A 166 -13.42 -6.56 -13.37
C GLY A 166 -14.39 -5.42 -13.69
N THR A 167 -15.37 -5.21 -12.82
CA THR A 167 -16.41 -4.18 -12.96
C THR A 167 -16.13 -2.93 -12.11
N ALA A 168 -14.96 -2.84 -11.49
CA ALA A 168 -14.53 -1.65 -10.77
C ALA A 168 -14.34 -0.46 -11.73
N THR A 169 -14.74 0.73 -11.30
CA THR A 169 -14.68 1.96 -12.11
C THR A 169 -14.07 3.11 -11.32
N LEU A 170 -13.30 3.97 -12.00
CA LEU A 170 -12.76 5.21 -11.42
C LEU A 170 -13.75 6.35 -11.68
N THR A 171 -14.01 7.19 -10.67
CA THR A 171 -14.92 8.35 -10.79
C THR A 171 -14.18 9.69 -10.82
N THR A 172 -12.90 9.71 -10.44
CA THR A 172 -11.97 10.86 -10.55
C THR A 172 -10.69 10.43 -11.30
N PRO A 173 -9.65 11.29 -11.49
CA PRO A 173 -8.57 11.02 -12.42
C PRO A 173 -7.89 9.65 -12.23
N ALA A 174 -7.62 8.99 -13.34
CA ALA A 174 -6.84 7.76 -13.40
C ALA A 174 -5.33 7.99 -13.35
N THR A 175 -4.88 9.25 -13.35
CA THR A 175 -3.47 9.63 -13.27
C THR A 175 -3.33 10.93 -12.50
N GLY A 176 -2.15 11.18 -11.93
CA GLY A 176 -1.85 12.43 -11.24
C GLY A 176 -0.39 12.55 -10.83
N THR A 177 -0.08 13.66 -10.15
CA THR A 177 1.24 13.96 -9.57
C THR A 177 1.10 14.29 -8.09
N GLY A 178 2.18 14.13 -7.33
CA GLY A 178 2.15 14.37 -5.88
C GLY A 178 1.32 13.34 -5.12
N ASN A 179 0.59 13.81 -4.10
CA ASN A 179 -0.25 12.95 -3.26
C ASN A 179 -1.37 12.31 -4.09
N ILE A 180 -1.73 11.07 -3.72
CA ILE A 180 -2.84 10.36 -4.35
C ILE A 180 -4.13 10.81 -3.66
N SER A 181 -5.12 11.18 -4.47
CA SER A 181 -6.48 11.45 -4.04
C SER A 181 -7.41 11.11 -5.18
N LEU A 182 -8.09 9.97 -5.09
CA LEU A 182 -9.06 9.54 -6.09
C LEU A 182 -10.28 8.89 -5.44
N THR A 183 -11.37 8.81 -6.19
CA THR A 183 -12.58 8.08 -5.84
C THR A 183 -12.90 7.03 -6.91
N ALA A 184 -13.49 5.93 -6.47
CA ALA A 184 -13.84 4.81 -7.34
C ALA A 184 -15.10 4.10 -6.84
N ASN A 185 -15.76 3.37 -7.73
CA ASN A 185 -16.76 2.38 -7.35
C ASN A 185 -16.11 1.00 -7.41
N LEU A 186 -16.24 0.25 -6.32
CA LEU A 186 -15.63 -1.06 -6.16
C LEU A 186 -16.71 -2.10 -5.79
N PRO A 187 -17.29 -2.76 -6.81
CA PRO A 187 -18.30 -3.79 -6.59
C PRO A 187 -17.77 -4.98 -5.79
N ALA A 188 -18.66 -5.65 -5.07
CA ALA A 188 -18.35 -6.87 -4.35
C ALA A 188 -17.82 -7.98 -5.28
N GLY A 189 -16.92 -8.82 -4.76
CA GLY A 189 -16.42 -10.00 -5.46
C GLY A 189 -14.92 -9.94 -5.78
N ASN A 190 -14.29 -11.13 -5.76
CA ASN A 190 -12.83 -11.27 -5.79
C ASN A 190 -12.17 -10.85 -7.12
N GLY A 191 -12.95 -10.70 -8.20
CA GLY A 191 -12.44 -10.25 -9.51
C GLY A 191 -12.31 -8.73 -9.65
N ASN A 192 -12.83 -7.96 -8.70
CA ASN A 192 -12.85 -6.50 -8.77
C ASN A 192 -11.69 -5.92 -7.97
N THR A 193 -10.79 -5.21 -8.65
CA THR A 193 -9.64 -4.58 -8.01
C THR A 193 -9.35 -3.20 -8.60
N ILE A 194 -8.79 -2.32 -7.77
CA ILE A 194 -8.17 -1.06 -8.17
C ILE A 194 -6.67 -1.18 -7.88
N THR A 195 -5.83 -0.88 -8.86
CA THR A 195 -4.38 -0.91 -8.72
C THR A 195 -3.81 0.46 -9.00
N ILE A 196 -2.97 0.99 -8.11
CA ILE A 196 -2.34 2.29 -8.23
C ILE A 196 -0.82 2.10 -8.20
N SER A 197 -0.17 2.47 -9.30
CA SER A 197 1.29 2.49 -9.42
C SER A 197 1.77 3.91 -9.14
N VAL A 198 2.64 4.06 -8.15
CA VAL A 198 3.21 5.35 -7.75
C VAL A 198 4.72 5.29 -7.96
N THR A 199 5.28 6.28 -8.64
CA THR A 199 6.72 6.43 -8.87
C THR A 199 7.19 7.77 -8.31
N GLY A 200 8.47 7.86 -7.96
CA GLY A 200 9.11 9.09 -7.51
C GLY A 200 10.63 8.94 -7.38
N LYS A 201 11.29 10.00 -6.95
CA LYS A 201 12.75 10.07 -6.76
C LYS A 201 13.08 10.34 -5.30
N VAL A 202 13.98 9.56 -4.71
CA VAL A 202 14.61 9.95 -3.44
C VAL A 202 15.86 10.75 -3.76
N PRO A 203 15.97 12.03 -3.34
CA PRO A 203 17.15 12.85 -3.58
C PRO A 203 18.44 12.20 -3.08
N SER A 204 19.56 12.45 -3.76
CA SER A 204 20.88 11.91 -3.42
C SER A 204 21.41 12.39 -2.07
N ASN A 205 20.95 13.55 -1.61
CA ASN A 205 21.22 14.13 -0.29
C ASN A 205 20.22 13.73 0.80
N ASN A 206 19.28 12.81 0.54
CA ASN A 206 18.24 12.46 1.50
C ASN A 206 18.84 12.02 2.86
N ASN A 207 18.33 12.63 3.93
CA ASN A 207 18.73 12.39 5.31
C ASN A 207 17.59 11.81 6.18
N VAL A 208 16.42 11.52 5.58
CA VAL A 208 15.27 10.93 6.27
C VAL A 208 15.27 9.42 6.08
N SER A 209 15.24 8.66 7.18
CA SER A 209 15.14 7.19 7.16
C SER A 209 14.50 6.70 8.47
N PRO A 210 13.47 5.82 8.41
CA PRO A 210 12.85 5.28 7.20
C PRO A 210 11.88 6.26 6.52
N LEU A 211 11.64 6.07 5.22
CA LEU A 211 10.49 6.66 4.53
C LEU A 211 9.26 5.80 4.81
N VAL A 212 8.33 6.31 5.62
CA VAL A 212 7.08 5.63 5.97
C VAL A 212 5.97 6.18 5.09
N ASN A 213 5.41 5.35 4.21
CA ASN A 213 4.28 5.74 3.36
C ASN A 213 3.01 4.94 3.71
N THR A 214 1.88 5.63 3.86
CA THR A 214 0.59 5.04 4.24
C THR A 214 -0.50 5.43 3.26
N ALA A 215 -1.13 4.41 2.65
CA ALA A 215 -2.34 4.57 1.86
C ALA A 215 -3.58 4.26 2.70
N THR A 216 -4.68 4.95 2.42
CA THR A 216 -5.97 4.81 3.10
C THR A 216 -7.08 4.63 2.08
N ALA A 217 -7.99 3.70 2.33
CA ALA A 217 -9.27 3.58 1.61
C ALA A 217 -10.43 3.82 2.57
N THR A 218 -11.28 4.80 2.25
CA THR A 218 -12.40 5.27 3.07
C THR A 218 -13.72 5.03 2.33
N PRO A 219 -14.48 4.00 2.72
CA PRO A 219 -15.82 3.76 2.16
C PRO A 219 -16.77 4.91 2.49
N ALA A 220 -17.70 5.22 1.58
CA ALA A 220 -18.72 6.24 1.80
C ALA A 220 -19.96 5.68 2.52
N GLU A 221 -20.10 4.35 2.56
CA GLU A 221 -21.19 3.65 3.22
C GLU A 221 -21.20 3.91 4.75
N PRO A 222 -22.36 4.32 5.33
CA PRO A 222 -22.45 4.62 6.76
C PRO A 222 -22.02 3.46 7.66
N GLY A 223 -21.19 3.77 8.66
CA GLY A 223 -20.73 2.81 9.66
C GLY A 223 -19.60 1.89 9.20
N VAL A 224 -19.08 2.05 7.98
CA VAL A 224 -17.88 1.34 7.51
C VAL A 224 -16.65 2.21 7.77
N ILE A 225 -15.67 1.67 8.48
CA ILE A 225 -14.46 2.41 8.87
C ILE A 225 -13.41 2.41 7.76
N PRO A 226 -12.57 3.45 7.66
CA PRO A 226 -11.41 3.45 6.78
C PRO A 226 -10.43 2.32 7.11
N VAL A 227 -9.76 1.80 6.08
CA VAL A 227 -8.66 0.84 6.20
C VAL A 227 -7.37 1.44 5.64
N THR A 228 -6.25 1.07 6.23
CA THR A 228 -4.93 1.62 5.87
C THR A 228 -3.93 0.52 5.56
N SER A 229 -2.94 0.82 4.72
CA SER A 229 -1.76 -0.03 4.51
C SER A 229 -0.50 0.83 4.48
N THR A 230 0.47 0.45 5.31
CA THR A 230 1.70 1.20 5.54
C THR A 230 2.91 0.38 5.11
N VAL A 231 3.86 1.02 4.42
CA VAL A 231 5.17 0.45 4.09
C VAL A 231 6.27 1.38 4.59
N SER A 232 7.38 0.80 5.04
CA SER A 232 8.55 1.51 5.55
C SER A 232 9.78 1.12 4.74
N THR A 233 10.44 2.11 4.13
CA THR A 233 11.65 1.93 3.33
C THR A 233 12.85 2.51 4.07
N ALA A 234 13.81 1.68 4.44
CA ALA A 234 15.07 2.15 5.04
C ALA A 234 15.96 2.75 3.95
N VAL A 235 16.31 4.03 4.07
CA VAL A 235 17.18 4.72 3.11
C VAL A 235 18.59 4.83 3.68
N SER A 236 19.59 4.49 2.86
CA SER A 236 21.01 4.63 3.18
C SER A 236 21.72 5.52 2.16
N ARG A 237 22.60 6.41 2.63
CA ARG A 237 23.54 7.14 1.78
C ARG A 237 24.81 6.33 1.64
N ILE A 238 25.12 5.88 0.43
CA ILE A 238 26.29 5.04 0.15
C ILE A 238 27.10 5.69 -0.98
N PRO A 239 27.82 6.79 -0.68
CA PRO A 239 28.67 7.42 -1.67
C PRO A 239 29.87 6.53 -2.03
N VAL A 240 30.31 6.58 -3.28
CA VAL A 240 31.53 5.92 -3.75
C VAL A 240 32.45 6.98 -4.32
N ILE A 241 33.62 7.16 -3.70
CA ILE A 241 34.61 8.17 -4.09
C ILE A 241 35.83 7.47 -4.69
N GLU A 242 36.20 7.88 -5.90
CA GLU A 242 37.49 7.57 -6.50
C GLU A 242 38.43 8.76 -6.31
N ILE A 243 39.67 8.48 -5.91
CA ILE A 243 40.70 9.50 -5.70
C ILE A 243 41.95 9.17 -6.51
N THR A 244 42.48 10.19 -7.18
CA THR A 244 43.74 10.10 -7.91
C THR A 244 44.67 11.23 -7.47
N LYS A 245 45.96 10.92 -7.46
CA LYS A 245 47.04 11.85 -7.12
C LYS A 245 48.06 11.82 -8.24
N SER A 246 48.34 12.97 -8.84
CA SER A 246 49.38 13.12 -9.86
C SER A 246 50.36 14.23 -9.49
N GLY A 247 51.54 14.17 -10.12
CA GLY A 247 52.64 15.10 -9.95
C GLY A 247 53.76 14.77 -10.92
N PRO A 248 54.80 15.61 -11.01
CA PRO A 248 55.93 15.35 -11.90
C PRO A 248 56.72 14.12 -11.41
N ALA A 249 57.15 13.26 -12.35
CA ALA A 249 58.01 12.12 -12.03
C ALA A 249 59.42 12.54 -11.59
N ASN A 250 59.86 13.73 -12.03
CA ASN A 250 61.16 14.31 -11.69
C ASN A 250 60.99 15.81 -11.41
N ALA A 251 61.69 16.33 -10.41
CA ALA A 251 61.78 17.75 -10.13
C ALA A 251 63.21 18.11 -9.74
N ALA A 252 63.66 19.33 -10.10
CA ALA A 252 64.96 19.81 -9.69
C ALA A 252 64.94 20.26 -8.22
N ALA A 253 66.06 20.07 -7.51
CA ALA A 253 66.17 20.55 -6.14
C ALA A 253 66.02 22.08 -6.09
N GLY A 254 65.22 22.58 -5.15
CA GLY A 254 64.98 24.01 -4.96
C GLY A 254 63.89 24.60 -5.87
N THR A 255 63.24 23.80 -6.73
CA THR A 255 62.07 24.24 -7.50
C THR A 255 60.77 23.82 -6.84
N ASN A 256 59.69 24.55 -7.12
CA ASN A 256 58.35 24.15 -6.71
C ASN A 256 57.96 22.79 -7.34
N VAL A 257 57.21 22.00 -6.58
CA VAL A 257 56.58 20.76 -7.06
C VAL A 257 55.08 20.90 -6.86
N ASP A 258 54.35 20.81 -7.96
CA ASP A 258 52.89 20.87 -7.94
C ASP A 258 52.30 19.46 -7.99
N TYR A 259 51.27 19.27 -7.17
CA TYR A 259 50.57 18.02 -7.02
C TYR A 259 49.08 18.25 -7.19
N ILE A 260 48.43 17.41 -7.99
CA ILE A 260 46.99 17.50 -8.24
C ILE A 260 46.31 16.30 -7.57
N ILE A 261 45.35 16.59 -6.70
CA ILE A 261 44.43 15.60 -6.14
C ILE A 261 43.08 15.80 -6.81
N THR A 262 42.60 14.75 -7.46
CA THR A 262 41.25 14.73 -8.02
C THR A 262 40.44 13.67 -7.30
N ALA A 263 39.36 14.08 -6.65
CA ALA A 263 38.38 13.19 -6.05
C ALA A 263 37.05 13.30 -6.81
N VAL A 264 36.46 12.16 -7.16
CA VAL A 264 35.22 12.08 -7.93
C VAL A 264 34.25 11.17 -7.20
N ASN A 265 33.03 11.66 -6.94
CA ASN A 265 31.93 10.80 -6.51
C ASN A 265 31.33 10.12 -7.74
N THR A 266 31.48 8.80 -7.84
CA THR A 266 31.01 7.98 -8.96
C THR A 266 29.66 7.33 -8.68
N SER A 267 29.09 7.55 -7.50
CA SER A 267 27.79 6.98 -7.08
C SER A 267 26.61 7.93 -7.30
N ILE A 268 25.41 7.41 -7.06
CA ILE A 268 24.15 8.17 -7.05
C ILE A 268 23.86 8.87 -5.71
N SER A 269 24.64 8.59 -4.66
CA SER A 269 24.45 9.16 -3.32
C SER A 269 25.41 10.31 -3.08
N ASP A 270 24.97 11.36 -2.40
CA ASP A 270 25.85 12.48 -2.06
C ASP A 270 26.87 12.08 -1.00
N ALA A 271 28.11 12.56 -1.15
CA ALA A 271 29.22 12.37 -0.24
C ALA A 271 29.45 13.62 0.65
N VAL A 272 28.40 14.05 1.37
CA VAL A 272 28.44 15.23 2.24
C VAL A 272 29.44 15.05 3.39
N GLY A 273 30.30 16.03 3.60
CA GLY A 273 31.28 16.05 4.70
C GLY A 273 32.54 15.21 4.44
N THR A 274 32.79 14.82 3.18
CA THR A 274 34.02 14.10 2.82
C THR A 274 35.25 14.96 3.12
N LEU A 275 36.16 14.43 3.94
CA LEU A 275 37.46 15.03 4.22
C LEU A 275 38.53 14.37 3.34
N ILE A 276 39.28 15.19 2.59
CA ILE A 276 40.45 14.75 1.83
C ILE A 276 41.69 15.25 2.57
N THR A 277 42.54 14.32 2.98
CA THR A 277 43.83 14.62 3.64
C THR A 277 44.97 14.07 2.81
N ASP A 278 45.99 14.89 2.57
CA ASP A 278 47.27 14.47 1.99
C ASP A 278 48.38 14.75 2.99
N ASN A 279 49.14 13.72 3.35
CA ASN A 279 50.25 13.83 4.29
C ASN A 279 51.54 13.91 3.49
N VAL A 280 52.18 15.08 3.47
CA VAL A 280 53.48 15.27 2.85
C VAL A 280 54.58 14.86 3.83
N ASP A 281 55.47 13.97 3.40
CA ASP A 281 56.65 13.56 4.19
C ASP A 281 57.54 14.77 4.49
N LYS A 282 57.90 14.95 5.76
CA LYS A 282 58.85 15.96 6.20
C LYS A 282 60.22 15.31 6.28
N GLN A 283 61.14 15.78 5.46
CA GLN A 283 62.52 15.27 5.43
C GLN A 283 63.51 16.25 6.05
N GLY A 284 64.32 15.76 6.98
CA GLY A 284 65.39 16.50 7.64
C GLY A 284 66.72 16.17 6.98
N GLN A 285 67.11 16.97 6.00
CA GLN A 285 68.41 16.83 5.36
C GLN A 285 69.52 17.22 6.34
N ARG A 286 70.49 16.32 6.54
CA ARG A 286 71.65 16.46 7.45
C ARG A 286 71.26 16.82 8.88
N GLY A 287 70.16 16.25 9.34
CA GLY A 287 69.46 16.66 10.57
C GLY A 287 68.48 17.79 10.27
N ALA A 288 68.60 18.90 10.98
CA ALA A 288 67.78 20.10 10.77
C ALA A 288 68.59 21.19 10.05
N ARG A 289 69.12 20.88 8.86
CA ARG A 289 69.94 21.83 8.08
C ARG A 289 69.26 23.18 7.95
N GLY A 290 70.02 24.25 8.18
CA GLY A 290 69.52 25.63 8.20
C GLY A 290 68.93 26.08 9.54
N LEU A 291 68.68 25.16 10.47
CA LEU A 291 68.21 25.45 11.83
C LEU A 291 69.24 25.04 12.91
N MET A 292 70.08 24.05 12.63
CA MET A 292 71.14 23.52 13.51
C MET A 292 72.40 23.16 12.72
N PRO A 293 73.58 23.05 13.38
CA PRO A 293 74.78 22.52 12.74
C PRO A 293 74.55 21.14 12.10
N GLU A 294 74.94 21.02 10.83
CA GLU A 294 74.72 19.83 10.00
C GLU A 294 75.41 18.58 10.59
N ASN A 295 74.81 17.39 10.38
CA ASN A 295 75.35 16.07 10.78
C ASN A 295 75.66 15.89 12.29
N THR A 296 75.03 16.70 13.16
CA THR A 296 75.15 16.55 14.61
C THR A 296 73.97 15.79 15.20
N ILE A 297 74.19 15.09 16.31
CA ILE A 297 73.10 14.44 17.08
C ILE A 297 72.06 15.48 17.48
N GLY A 298 72.47 16.68 17.91
CA GLY A 298 71.55 17.77 18.22
C GLY A 298 70.69 18.21 17.03
N GLY A 299 71.26 18.28 15.83
CA GLY A 299 70.51 18.57 14.60
C GLY A 299 69.51 17.49 14.22
N MET A 300 69.85 16.20 14.42
CA MET A 300 68.95 15.08 14.18
C MET A 300 67.77 15.08 15.17
N LEU A 301 68.05 15.24 16.47
CA LEU A 301 67.01 15.34 17.50
C LEU A 301 66.07 16.50 17.22
N ARG A 302 66.60 17.66 16.83
CA ARG A 302 65.79 18.82 16.48
C ARG A 302 64.88 18.56 15.27
N ALA A 303 65.34 17.82 14.26
CA ALA A 303 64.51 17.44 13.13
C ALA A 303 63.36 16.52 13.57
N LEU A 304 63.64 15.52 14.42
CA LEU A 304 62.61 14.64 14.98
C LEU A 304 61.56 15.42 15.79
N ASP A 305 61.99 16.40 16.60
CA ASP A 305 61.08 17.28 17.36
C ASP A 305 60.16 18.12 16.44
N LEU A 306 60.59 18.41 15.22
CA LEU A 306 59.81 19.15 14.21
C LEU A 306 58.84 18.22 13.43
N GLY A 307 58.79 16.94 13.80
CA GLY A 307 57.97 15.93 13.15
C GLY A 307 58.54 15.48 11.81
N VAL A 308 59.86 15.58 11.59
CA VAL A 308 60.54 14.94 10.46
C VAL A 308 60.48 13.43 10.64
N THR A 309 60.03 12.74 9.61
CA THR A 309 59.92 11.27 9.56
C THR A 309 61.07 10.62 8.80
N THR A 310 61.78 11.37 7.96
CA THR A 310 62.91 10.89 7.16
C THR A 310 64.14 11.75 7.37
N LEU A 311 65.25 11.18 7.88
CA LEU A 311 66.54 11.88 8.00
C LEU A 311 67.46 11.52 6.83
N GLY A 312 67.82 12.51 6.02
CA GLY A 312 68.82 12.37 4.98
C GLY A 312 70.22 12.57 5.55
N MET A 313 71.12 11.61 5.42
CA MET A 313 72.47 11.69 5.97
C MET A 313 73.52 11.21 4.96
N ASN A 314 74.69 11.84 4.99
CA ASN A 314 75.84 11.38 4.22
C ASN A 314 76.76 10.55 5.13
N VAL A 315 77.24 9.44 4.61
CA VAL A 315 78.20 8.56 5.28
C VAL A 315 79.42 8.33 4.41
N VAL A 316 80.57 8.14 5.05
CA VAL A 316 81.81 7.65 4.45
C VAL A 316 82.25 6.37 5.13
N ILE A 317 83.02 5.55 4.43
CA ILE A 317 83.65 4.36 4.99
C ILE A 317 85.10 4.70 5.35
N SER A 318 85.42 4.58 6.63
CA SER A 318 86.77 4.80 7.13
C SER A 318 87.72 3.67 6.67
N LYS A 319 89.04 3.89 6.80
CA LYS A 319 90.08 2.91 6.42
C LYS A 319 89.92 1.55 7.12
N ASP A 320 89.40 1.57 8.34
CA ASP A 320 89.06 0.40 9.16
C ASP A 320 87.64 -0.16 8.89
N LYS A 321 87.02 0.26 7.78
CA LYS A 321 85.71 -0.20 7.27
C LYS A 321 84.50 0.15 8.17
N GLN A 322 84.59 1.20 8.98
CA GLN A 322 83.46 1.70 9.77
C GLN A 322 82.65 2.73 8.99
N VAL A 323 81.34 2.80 9.26
CA VAL A 323 80.45 3.83 8.72
C VAL A 323 80.59 5.08 9.59
N VAL A 324 80.94 6.21 8.99
CA VAL A 324 81.10 7.50 9.67
C VAL A 324 80.21 8.53 9.01
N LEU A 325 79.44 9.28 9.80
CA LEU A 325 78.68 10.43 9.31
C LEU A 325 79.64 11.55 8.89
N SER A 326 79.62 11.94 7.63
CA SER A 326 80.51 12.98 7.09
C SER A 326 79.88 13.68 5.90
N HIS A 327 80.29 14.92 5.62
CA HIS A 327 79.92 15.67 4.42
C HIS A 327 81.16 16.39 3.92
N GLU A 328 81.46 16.26 2.61
CA GLU A 328 82.77 16.38 1.93
C GLU A 328 83.46 14.99 1.79
N PRO A 329 84.05 14.67 0.61
CA PRO A 329 84.75 13.40 0.37
C PRO A 329 86.03 13.24 1.21
#